data_AF-A0A1W9UXT9-F1
#
_entry.id   AF-A0A1W9UXT9-F1
#
_cell.length_a   1.000
_cell.length_b   1.000
_cell.length_c   1.000
_cell.angle_alpha   90.00
_cell.angle_beta   90.00
_cell.angle_gamma   90.00
#
_symmetry.space_group_name_H-M   'P 1'
#
loop_
_entity.id
_entity.type
_entity.pdbx_description
1 polymer ?
#
loop_
_entity_poly.entity_id
_entity_poly.type
_entity_poly.pdbx_seq_one_letter_code
_entity_poly.pdbx_strand_id
1 'polypeptide(L)'
;MARKHPVVAWRATIFFYLVLVAVITILDLVNQILSPVNWAIQIILITLGVGILAVIGKKFPDLSAQRGVLLTFSIGVLTIIPAVLLSLNPPGDFWDQYFIIGLSMAAGSFLGFLFVKLYNRSRNGGD
;
A
#
# COMPACT_ATOMS: atom_id res chain seq x y z
N MET A 1 15.89 5.35 27.85
CA MET A 1 15.11 6.34 27.07
C MET A 1 13.76 5.73 26.70
N ALA A 2 12.67 6.24 27.28
CA ALA A 2 11.32 5.73 27.03
C ALA A 2 10.90 6.04 25.59
N ARG A 3 10.75 5.00 24.74
CA ARG A 3 10.17 5.12 23.40
C ARG A 3 8.69 5.53 23.57
N LYS A 4 8.40 6.83 23.51
CA LYS A 4 7.03 7.33 23.39
C LYS A 4 6.42 6.72 22.12
N HIS A 5 5.49 5.78 22.28
CA HIS A 5 4.69 5.30 21.16
C HIS A 5 4.01 6.50 20.48
N PRO A 6 4.06 6.62 19.14
CA PRO A 6 3.66 7.82 18.45
C PRO A 6 2.13 7.87 18.33
N VAL A 7 1.46 8.40 19.35
CA VAL A 7 0.00 8.66 19.34
C VAL A 7 -0.40 9.55 18.15
N VAL A 8 0.51 10.44 17.71
CA VAL A 8 0.35 11.30 16.54
C VAL A 8 0.31 10.51 15.23
N ALA A 9 1.10 9.42 15.11
CA ALA A 9 1.11 8.60 13.90
C ALA A 9 -0.22 7.86 13.71
N TRP A 10 -0.84 7.39 14.79
CA TRP A 10 -2.12 6.66 14.71
C TRP A 10 -3.27 7.56 14.24
N ARG A 11 -3.33 8.80 14.75
CA ARG A 11 -4.32 9.79 14.29
C ARG A 11 -4.14 10.13 12.82
N ALA A 12 -2.90 10.27 12.35
CA ALA A 12 -2.61 10.51 10.94
C ALA A 12 -3.04 9.32 10.06
N THR A 13 -2.83 8.07 10.48
CA THR A 13 -3.29 6.87 9.76
C THR A 13 -4.81 6.82 9.64
N ILE A 14 -5.54 7.09 10.73
CA ILE A 14 -7.01 7.13 10.70
C ILE A 14 -7.50 8.24 9.77
N PHE A 15 -6.94 9.44 9.89
CA PHE A 15 -7.30 10.56 9.03
C PHE A 15 -7.05 10.24 7.55
N PHE A 16 -5.88 9.69 7.22
CA PHE A 16 -5.54 9.25 5.87
C PHE A 16 -6.51 8.20 5.33
N TYR A 17 -6.89 7.22 6.15
CA TYR A 17 -7.89 6.21 5.79
C TYR A 17 -9.25 6.84 5.46
N LEU A 18 -9.74 7.74 6.31
CA LEU A 18 -11.02 8.43 6.09
C LEU A 18 -11.00 9.28 4.82
N VAL A 19 -9.88 9.98 4.57
CA VAL A 19 -9.70 10.76 3.34
C VAL A 19 -9.75 9.85 2.11
N LEU A 20 -9.08 8.69 2.12
CA LEU A 20 -9.13 7.73 1.01
C LEU A 20 -10.55 7.22 0.75
N VAL A 21 -11.27 6.80 1.80
CA VAL A 21 -12.66 6.34 1.66
C VAL A 21 -13.56 7.45 1.11
N ALA A 22 -13.39 8.68 1.59
CA ALA A 22 -14.14 9.84 1.10
C ALA A 22 -13.85 10.11 -0.38
N VAL A 23 -12.58 10.13 -0.79
CA VAL A 23 -12.18 10.35 -2.19
C VAL A 23 -12.78 9.29 -3.10
N ILE A 24 -12.68 8.01 -2.75
CA ILE A 24 -13.24 6.92 -3.57
C ILE A 24 -14.77 7.00 -3.63
N THR A 25 -15.43 7.29 -2.50
CA THR A 25 -16.89 7.46 -2.48
C THR A 25 -17.33 8.62 -3.37
N ILE A 26 -16.59 9.74 -3.37
CA ILE A 26 -16.86 10.88 -4.26
C ILE A 26 -16.63 10.47 -5.72
N LEU A 27 -15.55 9.75 -6.03
CA LEU A 27 -15.28 9.27 -7.40
C LEU A 27 -16.37 8.33 -7.91
N ASP A 28 -16.79 7.36 -7.10
CA ASP A 28 -17.90 6.45 -7.43
C ASP A 28 -19.21 7.21 -7.71
N LEU A 29 -19.49 8.25 -6.90
CA LEU A 29 -20.66 9.11 -7.07
C LEU A 29 -20.60 9.92 -8.36
N VAL A 30 -19.45 10.56 -8.64
CA VAL A 30 -19.25 11.38 -9.85
C VAL A 30 -19.35 10.53 -11.12
N ASN A 31 -18.83 9.31 -11.08
CA ASN A 31 -18.88 8.40 -12.22
C ASN A 31 -20.19 7.59 -12.32
N GLN A 32 -21.10 7.73 -11.35
CA GLN A 32 -22.36 6.98 -11.25
C GLN A 32 -22.20 5.45 -11.26
N ILE A 33 -21.08 4.95 -10.74
CA ILE A 33 -20.77 3.51 -10.64
C ILE A 33 -20.99 2.99 -9.21
N LEU A 34 -21.64 3.80 -8.35
CA LEU A 34 -21.85 3.49 -6.95
C LEU A 34 -22.72 2.23 -6.80
N SER A 35 -22.05 1.09 -6.73
CA SER A 35 -22.63 -0.22 -6.41
C SER A 35 -22.21 -0.57 -4.99
N PRO A 36 -23.14 -0.99 -4.11
CA PRO A 36 -22.81 -1.38 -2.74
C PRO A 36 -21.74 -2.47 -2.68
N VAL A 37 -21.71 -3.36 -3.67
CA VAL A 37 -20.74 -4.46 -3.77
C VAL A 37 -19.35 -3.93 -4.13
N ASN A 38 -19.26 -3.07 -5.14
CA ASN A 38 -17.99 -2.50 -5.58
C ASN A 38 -17.39 -1.61 -4.48
N TRP A 39 -18.23 -0.79 -3.85
CA TRP A 39 -17.84 0.05 -2.73
C TRP A 39 -17.31 -0.77 -1.54
N ALA A 40 -17.97 -1.89 -1.21
CA ALA A 40 -17.49 -2.80 -0.17
C ALA A 40 -16.12 -3.41 -0.53
N ILE A 41 -15.91 -3.83 -1.78
CA ILE A 41 -14.63 -4.35 -2.26
C ILE A 41 -13.52 -3.28 -2.15
N GLN A 42 -13.80 -2.05 -2.58
CA GLN A 42 -12.86 -0.93 -2.49
C GLN A 42 -12.46 -0.66 -1.03
N ILE A 43 -13.43 -0.66 -0.10
CA ILE A 43 -13.15 -0.47 1.33
C ILE A 43 -12.30 -1.61 1.88
N ILE A 44 -12.59 -2.86 1.52
CA ILE A 44 -11.78 -4.01 1.95
C ILE A 44 -10.34 -3.85 1.46
N LEU A 45 -10.15 -3.47 0.18
CA LEU A 45 -8.83 -3.24 -0.40
C LEU A 45 -8.06 -2.13 0.33
N ILE A 46 -8.67 -0.96 0.57
CA ILE A 46 -8.04 0.13 1.32
C ILE A 46 -7.69 -0.33 2.74
N THR A 47 -8.60 -1.03 3.41
CA THR A 47 -8.41 -1.50 4.78
C THR A 47 -7.24 -2.47 4.87
N LEU A 48 -7.12 -3.39 3.90
CA LEU A 48 -5.96 -4.27 3.79
C LEU A 48 -4.67 -3.48 3.56
N GLY A 49 -4.66 -2.55 2.60
CA GLY A 49 -3.48 -1.75 2.28
C GLY A 49 -2.98 -0.93 3.48
N VAL A 50 -3.86 -0.14 4.07
CA VAL A 50 -3.56 0.70 5.24
C VAL A 50 -3.22 -0.16 6.46
N GLY A 51 -3.92 -1.28 6.65
CA GLY A 51 -3.66 -2.22 7.75
C GLY A 51 -2.26 -2.82 7.68
N ILE A 52 -1.84 -3.29 6.50
CA ILE A 52 -0.49 -3.83 6.30
C ILE A 52 0.56 -2.74 6.55
N LEU A 53 0.36 -1.53 6.04
CA LEU A 53 1.27 -0.40 6.28
C LEU A 53 1.40 -0.08 7.77
N ALA A 54 0.29 -0.04 8.50
CA ALA A 54 0.28 0.24 9.93
C ALA A 54 1.02 -0.84 10.73
N VAL A 55 0.80 -2.12 10.41
CA VAL A 55 1.47 -3.25 11.08
C VAL A 55 2.98 -3.24 10.79
N ILE A 56 3.37 -3.02 9.53
CA ILE A 56 4.78 -3.01 9.15
C ILE A 56 5.50 -1.80 9.74
N GLY A 57 4.89 -0.61 9.70
CA GLY A 57 5.44 0.59 10.32
C GLY A 57 5.64 0.43 11.84
N LYS A 58 4.75 -0.31 12.51
CA LYS A 58 4.91 -0.64 13.94
C LYS A 58 6.02 -1.67 14.19
N LYS A 59 6.12 -2.69 13.34
CA LYS A 59 7.08 -3.81 13.53
C LYS A 59 8.51 -3.44 13.13
N PHE A 60 8.66 -2.54 12.16
CA PHE A 60 9.97 -2.13 11.62
C PHE A 60 10.08 -0.59 11.55
N PRO A 61 10.13 0.10 12.71
CA PRO A 61 10.22 1.56 12.75
C PRO A 61 11.54 2.11 12.19
N ASP A 62 12.58 1.28 12.16
CA ASP A 62 13.93 1.65 11.69
C ASP A 62 14.17 1.24 10.21
N LEU A 63 13.11 1.09 9.41
CA LEU A 63 13.24 0.90 7.96
C LEU A 63 13.93 2.13 7.36
N SER A 64 15.02 1.92 6.62
CA SER A 64 15.61 3.00 5.83
C SER A 64 14.56 3.57 4.88
N ALA A 65 14.59 4.89 4.66
CA ALA A 65 13.60 5.59 3.83
C ALA A 65 13.35 4.88 2.49
N GLN A 66 14.42 4.39 1.84
CA GLN A 66 14.33 3.62 0.59
C GLN A 66 13.51 2.32 0.74
N ARG A 67 13.72 1.54 1.81
CA ARG A 67 12.98 0.28 2.04
C ARG A 67 11.52 0.55 2.38
N GLY A 68 11.25 1.60 3.15
CA GLY A 68 9.88 2.03 3.47
C GLY A 68 9.10 2.43 2.21
N VAL A 69 9.72 3.17 1.29
CA VAL A 69 9.10 3.59 0.03
C VAL A 69 8.78 2.40 -0.87
N LEU A 70 9.73 1.49 -1.09
CA LEU A 70 9.50 0.30 -1.94
C LEU A 70 8.35 -0.57 -1.41
N LEU A 71 8.31 -0.75 -0.09
CA LEU A 71 7.28 -1.57 0.54
C LEU A 71 5.90 -0.87 0.47
N THR A 72 5.88 0.44 0.70
CA THR A 72 4.66 1.24 0.57
C THR A 72 4.12 1.24 -0.86
N PHE A 73 5.02 1.33 -1.84
CA PHE A 73 4.68 1.25 -3.24
C PHE A 73 4.08 -0.12 -3.60
N SER A 74 4.73 -1.23 -3.23
CA SER A 74 4.19 -2.58 -3.50
C SER A 74 2.80 -2.78 -2.89
N ILE A 75 2.60 -2.33 -1.65
CA ILE A 75 1.27 -2.43 -1.01
C ILE A 75 0.27 -1.54 -1.73
N GLY A 76 0.63 -0.29 -2.02
CA GLY A 76 -0.23 0.67 -2.70
C GLY A 76 -0.72 0.18 -4.05
N VAL A 77 0.18 -0.36 -4.88
CA VAL A 77 -0.13 -0.94 -6.18
C VAL A 77 -1.02 -2.17 -6.08
N LEU A 78 -0.92 -2.96 -5.02
CA LEU A 78 -1.74 -4.17 -4.89
C LEU A 78 -3.10 -3.94 -4.20
N THR A 79 -3.31 -2.78 -3.58
CA THR A 79 -4.48 -2.55 -2.72
C THR A 79 -5.16 -1.20 -2.99
N ILE A 80 -4.48 -0.10 -2.70
CA ILE A 80 -5.05 1.26 -2.75
C ILE A 80 -5.33 1.68 -4.20
N ILE A 81 -4.39 1.46 -5.11
CA ILE A 81 -4.54 1.86 -6.51
C ILE A 81 -5.67 1.06 -7.20
N PRO A 82 -5.80 -0.28 -7.05
CA PRO A 82 -6.96 -1.02 -7.54
C PRO A 82 -8.29 -0.49 -7.01
N ALA A 83 -8.36 -0.11 -5.73
CA ALA A 83 -9.57 0.47 -5.15
C ALA A 83 -9.97 1.78 -5.87
N VAL A 84 -8.99 2.65 -6.14
CA VAL A 84 -9.23 3.89 -6.90
C VAL A 84 -9.59 3.58 -8.35
N LEU A 85 -8.91 2.64 -9.00
CA LEU A 85 -9.18 2.28 -10.38
C LEU A 85 -10.57 1.67 -10.56
N LEU A 86 -11.06 0.88 -9.60
CA LEU A 86 -12.44 0.38 -9.61
C LEU A 86 -13.45 1.54 -9.70
N SER A 87 -13.17 2.68 -9.06
CA SER A 87 -14.04 3.86 -9.13
C SER A 87 -14.05 4.59 -10.47
N LEU A 88 -13.17 4.19 -11.40
CA LEU A 88 -13.07 4.74 -12.75
C LEU A 88 -13.66 3.82 -13.83
N ASN A 89 -14.14 2.62 -13.43
CA ASN A 89 -14.68 1.58 -14.33
C ASN A 89 -13.82 1.31 -15.58
N PRO A 90 -12.56 0.87 -15.41
CA PRO A 90 -11.69 0.58 -16.53
C PRO A 90 -12.19 -0.62 -17.36
N PRO A 91 -11.73 -0.75 -18.62
CA PRO A 91 -12.00 -1.90 -19.48
C PRO A 91 -11.64 -3.24 -18.82
N GLY A 92 -12.31 -4.33 -19.20
CA GLY A 92 -12.06 -5.65 -18.58
C GLY A 92 -10.62 -6.17 -18.75
N ASP A 93 -10.03 -5.94 -19.92
CA ASP A 93 -8.65 -6.30 -20.28
C ASP A 93 -7.58 -5.48 -19.56
N PHE A 94 -7.97 -4.32 -18.99
CA PHE A 94 -7.07 -3.48 -18.21
C PHE A 94 -6.60 -4.19 -16.94
N TRP A 95 -7.45 -5.00 -16.30
CA TRP A 95 -7.12 -5.64 -15.02
C TRP A 95 -5.99 -6.66 -15.16
N ASP A 96 -6.00 -7.46 -16.22
CA ASP A 96 -4.93 -8.43 -16.48
C ASP A 96 -3.59 -7.71 -16.67
N GLN A 97 -3.59 -6.65 -17.49
CA GLN A 97 -2.39 -5.83 -17.71
C GLN A 97 -1.93 -5.16 -16.41
N TYR A 98 -2.87 -4.61 -15.65
CA TYR A 98 -2.60 -3.95 -14.38
C TYR A 98 -1.95 -4.91 -13.38
N PHE A 99 -2.51 -6.10 -13.21
CA PHE A 99 -1.96 -7.08 -12.27
C PHE A 99 -0.61 -7.60 -12.74
N ILE A 100 -0.41 -7.85 -14.04
CA ILE A 100 0.89 -8.27 -14.57
C ILE A 100 1.96 -7.22 -14.28
N ILE A 101 1.68 -5.96 -14.61
CA ILE A 101 2.63 -4.85 -14.42
C ILE A 101 2.85 -4.61 -12.92
N GLY A 102 1.77 -4.53 -12.15
CA GLY A 102 1.80 -4.26 -10.71
C GLY A 102 2.54 -5.35 -9.93
N LEU A 103 2.28 -6.62 -10.22
CA LEU A 103 3.02 -7.75 -9.63
C LEU A 103 4.49 -7.72 -10.04
N SER A 104 4.80 -7.39 -11.30
CA SER A 104 6.19 -7.30 -11.76
C SER A 104 6.95 -6.19 -11.02
N MET A 105 6.33 -5.03 -10.85
CA MET A 105 6.93 -3.92 -10.08
C MET A 105 7.06 -4.25 -8.59
N ALA A 106 6.06 -4.91 -8.00
CA ALA A 106 6.10 -5.34 -6.60
C ALA A 106 7.19 -6.40 -6.37
N ALA A 107 7.33 -7.35 -7.30
CA ALA A 107 8.37 -8.38 -7.29
C ALA A 107 9.76 -7.76 -7.46
N GLY A 108 9.93 -6.81 -8.39
CA GLY A 108 11.18 -6.06 -8.56
C GLY A 108 11.57 -5.28 -7.30
N SER A 109 10.60 -4.61 -6.67
CA SER A 109 10.79 -3.89 -5.41
C SER A 109 11.19 -4.83 -4.26
N PHE A 110 10.57 -6.02 -4.20
CA PHE A 110 10.89 -7.05 -3.22
C PHE A 110 12.28 -7.67 -3.43
N LEU A 111 12.63 -7.98 -4.68
CA LEU A 111 13.96 -8.47 -5.03
C LEU A 111 15.03 -7.43 -4.72
N GLY A 112 14.80 -6.16 -5.05
CA GLY A 112 15.69 -5.06 -4.68
C GLY A 112 15.92 -4.98 -3.17
N PHE A 113 14.84 -5.08 -2.38
CA PHE A 113 14.94 -5.18 -0.93
C PHE A 113 15.79 -6.38 -0.47
N LEU A 114 15.57 -7.55 -1.06
CA LEU A 114 16.27 -8.79 -0.72
C LEU A 114 17.77 -8.69 -1.06
N PHE A 115 18.12 -8.15 -2.22
CA PHE A 115 19.51 -7.89 -2.63
C PHE A 115 20.22 -6.96 -1.66
N VAL A 116 19.62 -5.82 -1.30
CA VAL A 116 20.23 -4.88 -0.34
C VAL A 116 20.42 -5.55 1.03
N LYS A 117 19.47 -6.40 1.45
CA LYS A 117 19.58 -7.13 2.72
C LYS A 117 20.72 -8.15 2.68
N LEU A 118 20.84 -8.93 1.60
CA LEU A 118 21.90 -9.93 1.43
C LEU A 118 23.28 -9.27 1.30
N TYR A 119 23.39 -8.19 0.52
CA TYR A 119 24.63 -7.45 0.35
C TYR A 119 25.16 -6.93 1.68
N ASN A 120 24.31 -6.29 2.48
CA ASN A 120 24.70 -5.79 3.81
C ASN A 120 25.07 -6.92 4.78
N ARG A 121 24.42 -8.09 4.68
CA ARG A 121 24.76 -9.27 5.50
C ARG A 121 26.13 -9.83 5.13
N SER A 122 26.44 -9.91 3.84
CA SER A 122 27.74 -10.36 3.34
C SER A 122 28.86 -9.44 3.80
N ARG A 123 28.65 -8.11 3.71
CA ARG A 123 29.62 -7.11 4.15
C ARG A 123 29.89 -7.12 5.65
N ASN A 124 28.89 -7.43 6.48
CA ASN A 124 29.03 -7.45 7.95
C ASN A 124 29.40 -8.83 8.53
N GLY A 125 29.50 -9.87 7.70
CA GLY A 125 29.87 -11.23 8.12
C GLY A 125 31.26 -11.66 7.65
N GLY A 126 32.09 -10.69 7.22
CA GLY A 126 33.45 -10.89 6.72
C GLY A 126 34.56 -10.46 7.69
N ASP A 127 34.24 -10.33 8.98
CA ASP A 127 35.22 -10.17 10.07
C ASP A 127 35.21 -11.42 10.97
#